data_AF-A0A7Z9CVL3-F1
#
_entry.id   AF-A0A7Z9CVL3-F1
#
_cell.length_a   1.000
_cell.length_b   1.000
_cell.length_c   1.000
_cell.angle_alpha   90.00
_cell.angle_beta   90.00
_cell.angle_gamma   90.00
#
_symmetry.space_group_name_H-M   'P 1'
#
loop_
_entity.id
_entity.type
_entity.pdbx_description
1 polymer ?
#
loop_
_entity_poly.entity_id
_entity_poly.type
_entity_poly.pdbx_seq_one_letter_code
_entity_poly.pdbx_strand_id
1 'polypeptide(L)' 'MTDISFLEPGLYLSVIHLEDDEIILYVHYDSGMLCSNTGTDSGVAVKLNVTQHAFQSFIDELTGIVK' A
#
# COMPACT_ATOMS: atom_id res chain seq x y z
N MET A 1 -1.21 -17.21 -1.98
CA MET A 1 -0.82 -15.86 -2.41
C MET A 1 -2.11 -15.17 -2.82
N THR A 2 -2.52 -14.15 -2.08
CA THR A 2 -3.77 -13.43 -2.31
C THR A 2 -3.40 -12.01 -2.69
N ASP A 3 -3.56 -11.68 -3.97
CA ASP A 3 -3.29 -10.34 -4.48
C ASP A 3 -4.58 -9.51 -4.35
N ILE A 4 -4.54 -8.42 -3.57
CA ILE A 4 -5.64 -7.45 -3.44
C ILE A 4 -5.28 -6.24 -4.30
N SER A 5 -6.03 -6.02 -5.36
CA SER A 5 -5.88 -4.87 -6.25
C SER A 5 -7.15 -4.02 -6.29
N PHE A 6 -6.99 -2.70 -6.28
CA PHE A 6 -8.06 -1.73 -6.44
C PHE A 6 -8.03 -1.19 -7.87
N LEU A 7 -9.21 -1.02 -8.49
CA LEU A 7 -9.32 -0.55 -9.87
C LEU A 7 -8.81 0.88 -10.01
N GLU A 8 -9.34 1.83 -9.23
CA GLU A 8 -8.81 3.20 -9.07
C GLU A 8 -9.19 3.75 -7.69
N PRO A 9 -8.32 4.56 -7.06
CA PRO A 9 -6.92 4.82 -7.42
C PRO A 9 -6.07 3.55 -7.35
N GLY A 10 -5.05 3.45 -8.19
CA GLY A 10 -4.06 2.38 -8.09
C GLY A 10 -3.33 2.53 -6.75
N LEU A 11 -3.59 1.60 -5.83
CA LEU A 11 -2.93 1.58 -4.53
C LEU A 11 -1.92 0.44 -4.52
N TYR A 12 -0.65 0.77 -4.22
CA TYR A 12 0.37 -0.23 -3.99
C TYR A 12 1.23 0.13 -2.77
N LEU A 13 1.73 -0.91 -2.11
CA LEU A 13 2.46 -0.80 -0.85
C LEU A 13 3.90 -1.28 -1.08
N SER A 14 4.88 -0.49 -0.68
CA SER A 14 6.29 -0.91 -0.61
C SER A 14 6.72 -1.02 0.86
N VAL A 15 7.33 -2.13 1.25
CA VAL A 15 7.74 -2.40 2.64
C VAL A 15 9.27 -2.52 2.70
N ILE A 16 9.89 -1.78 3.62
CA ILE A 16 11.31 -1.92 3.97
C ILE A 16 11.38 -2.38 5.42
N HIS A 17 11.96 -3.56 5.64
CA HIS A 17 12.21 -4.09 6.97
C HIS A 17 13.46 -3.43 7.57
N LEU A 18 13.34 -3.01 8.83
CA LEU A 18 14.44 -2.53 9.65
C LEU A 18 14.73 -3.55 10.76
N GLU A 19 15.66 -3.22 11.65
CA GLU A 19 15.93 -3.99 12.87
C GLU A 19 14.81 -3.78 13.92
N ASP A 20 14.77 -4.63 14.94
CA ASP A 20 13.93 -4.45 16.14
C ASP A 20 12.42 -4.24 15.90
N ASP A 21 11.80 -5.06 15.04
CA ASP A 21 10.34 -5.04 14.75
C ASP A 21 9.85 -3.76 14.02
N GLU A 22 10.77 -2.92 13.53
CA GLU A 22 10.42 -1.71 12.79
C GLU A 22 10.32 -1.96 11.28
N ILE A 23 9.36 -1.31 10.63
CA ILE A 23 9.25 -1.27 9.18
C ILE A 23 8.95 0.15 8.68
N ILE A 24 9.44 0.45 7.48
CA ILE A 24 9.02 1.62 6.72
C ILE A 24 8.04 1.15 5.65
N LEU A 25 6.82 1.67 5.72
CA LEU A 25 5.77 1.43 4.73
C LEU A 25 5.63 2.68 3.85
N TYR A 26 5.75 2.49 2.54
CA TYR A 26 5.34 3.48 1.56
C TYR A 26 3.98 3.10 0.98
N VAL A 27 2.99 3.95 1.19
CA VAL A 27 1.68 3.83 0.55
C VAL A 27 1.69 4.72 -0.68
N HIS A 28 1.72 4.09 -1.84
CA HIS A 28 1.73 4.80 -3.11
C HIS A 28 0.30 4.93 -3.62
N TYR A 29 -0.06 6.17 -3.92
CA TYR A 29 -1.34 6.53 -4.50
C TYR A 29 -1.10 6.99 -5.93
N ASP A 30 -1.52 6.17 -6.89
CA ASP A 30 -1.62 6.58 -8.28
C ASP A 30 -3.08 6.93 -8.55
N SER A 31 -3.35 8.21 -8.85
CA SER A 31 -4.68 8.71 -9.17
C SER A 31 -5.13 8.30 -10.58
N GLY A 32 -4.67 7.15 -11.08
CA GLY A 32 -5.01 6.57 -12.37
C GLY A 32 -6.43 6.97 -12.72
N MET A 33 -6.59 7.63 -13.87
CA MET A 33 -7.89 7.95 -14.43
C MET A 33 -8.16 6.92 -15.52
N LEU A 34 -9.26 6.18 -15.36
CA LEU A 34 -9.66 5.14 -16.28
C LEU A 34 -9.85 5.83 -17.63
N CYS A 35 -9.08 5.39 -18.64
CA CYS A 35 -9.02 5.91 -20.01
C CYS A 35 -8.01 7.04 -20.30
N SER A 36 -7.09 7.36 -19.38
CA SER A 36 -5.97 8.26 -19.65
C SER A 36 -4.68 7.62 -19.14
N ASN A 37 -3.89 7.01 -20.05
CA ASN A 37 -2.49 6.65 -19.77
C ASN A 37 -1.59 7.90 -19.64
N THR A 38 -2.11 8.97 -19.06
CA THR A 38 -1.27 10.05 -18.57
C THR A 38 -0.88 9.61 -17.17
N GLY A 39 0.22 8.86 -17.06
CA GLY A 39 0.92 8.76 -15.79
C GLY A 39 1.15 10.18 -15.33
N THR A 40 0.42 10.64 -14.32
CA THR A 40 0.75 11.92 -13.74
C THR A 40 2.10 11.71 -13.07
N ASP A 41 3.08 12.56 -13.34
CA ASP A 41 4.39 12.59 -12.64
C ASP A 41 4.25 12.81 -11.11
N SER A 42 3.03 12.76 -10.56
CA SER A 42 2.63 13.19 -9.23
C SER A 42 2.03 12.05 -8.41
N GLY A 43 2.45 10.81 -8.62
CA GLY A 43 2.16 9.73 -7.68
C GLY A 43 2.62 10.13 -6.28
N VAL A 44 1.68 10.25 -5.33
CA VAL A 44 2.01 10.65 -3.95
C VAL A 44 2.32 9.38 -3.18
N ALA A 45 3.48 9.36 -2.52
CA ALA A 45 3.83 8.31 -1.58
C ALA A 45 3.79 8.85 -0.15
N VAL A 46 3.00 8.22 0.71
CA VAL A 46 3.02 8.48 2.15
C VAL A 46 3.99 7.50 2.79
N LYS A 47 5.04 8.03 3.44
CA LYS A 47 5.95 7.23 4.27
C LYS A 47 5.39 7.11 5.68
N LEU A 48 5.25 5.89 6.16
CA LEU A 48 4.83 5.55 7.51
C LEU A 48 5.94 4.72 8.18
N ASN A 49 6.32 5.09 9.40
CA ASN A 49 7.15 4.25 10.25
C ASN A 49 6.20 3.50 11.18
N VAL A 50 6.17 2.17 11.09
CA VAL A 50 5.26 1.33 11.86
C VAL A 50 5.99 0.08 12.34
N THR A 51 5.39 -0.66 13.26
CA THR A 51 5.93 -1.96 13.66
C THR A 51 5.44 -3.08 12.74
N GLN A 52 6.18 -4.18 12.64
CA GLN A 52 5.78 -5.34 11.85
C GLN A 52 4.45 -5.91 12.36
N HIS A 53 4.27 -5.98 13.69
CA HIS A 53 3.01 -6.43 14.30
C HIS A 53 1.82 -5.56 13.90
N ALA A 54 1.96 -4.22 13.95
CA ALA A 54 0.90 -3.30 13.58
C ALA A 54 0.53 -3.44 12.10
N PHE A 55 1.53 -3.59 11.23
CA PHE A 55 1.29 -3.81 9.80
C PHE A 55 0.63 -5.15 9.50
N GLN A 56 1.05 -6.23 10.16
CA GLN A 56 0.43 -7.55 9.98
C GLN A 56 -1.05 -7.51 10.39
N SER A 57 -1.36 -6.89 11.53
CA SER A 57 -2.74 -6.73 12.01
C SER A 57 -3.61 -5.98 10.99
N PHE A 58 -3.08 -4.91 10.38
CA PHE A 58 -3.76 -4.16 9.33
C PHE A 58 -4.06 -5.02 8.08
N ILE A 59 -3.10 -5.81 7.61
CA ILE A 59 -3.29 -6.69 6.44
C ILE A 59 -4.31 -7.80 6.74
N ASP A 60 -4.28 -8.36 7.95
CA ASP A 60 -5.22 -9.40 8.37
C ASP A 60 -6.66 -8.86 8.44
N GLU A 61 -6.85 -7.65 8.97
CA GLU A 61 -8.15 -6.95 8.96
C GLU A 61 -8.63 -6.68 7.53
N LEU A 62 -7.75 -6.15 6.68
CA LEU A 62 -8.09 -5.80 5.30
C LEU A 62 -8.47 -7.02 4.46
N THR A 63 -7.71 -8.11 4.57
CA THR A 63 -8.00 -9.38 3.87
C THR A 63 -9.25 -10.07 4.42
N GLY A 64 -9.57 -9.88 5.70
CA GLY A 64 -10.79 -10.36 6.33
C GLY A 64 -12.07 -9.72 5.77
N ILE A 65 -11.99 -8.49 5.24
CA ILE A 65 -13.12 -7.78 4.62
C ILE A 65 -13.49 -8.38 3.25
N VAL A 66 -12.52 -8.94 2.54
CA VAL A 66 -12.70 -9.45 1.16
C VAL A 66 -13.21 -10.92 1.14
N LYS A 67 -13.59 -11.48 2.30
CA LYS A 67 -14.18 -12.82 2.41
C LYS A 67 -15.66 -12.87 2.08
#